data_AF-A0A5M6C6E2-F1
#
_entry.id   AF-A0A5M6C6E2-F1
#
_cell.length_a   1.000
_cell.length_b   1.000
_cell.length_c   1.000
_cell.angle_alpha   90.00
_cell.angle_beta   90.00
_cell.angle_gamma   90.00
#
_symmetry.space_group_name_H-M   'P 1'
#
loop_
_entity.id
_entity.type
_entity.pdbx_description
1 polymer ?
#
loop_
_entity_poly.entity_id
_entity_poly.type
_entity_poly.pdbx_seq_one_letter_code
_entity_poly.pdbx_strand_id
1 'polypeptide(L)'
;MPAVKREKSSDDSDIDPKILSTPKKAKSKSTQSSPEGKRMWTEEEDARFIAAIDKLVKSHLWNEVKDDPILGQRGNPGIRAHWIAMCKKLGNK
;
A
#
# COMPACT_ATOMS: atom_id res chain seq x y z
N MET A 1 29.57 -17.01 -28.48
CA MET A 1 29.82 -16.98 -27.01
C MET A 1 29.42 -18.35 -26.47
N PRO A 2 30.35 -19.14 -25.91
CA PRO A 2 30.07 -20.47 -25.35
C PRO A 2 29.38 -20.38 -23.98
N ALA A 3 28.58 -21.39 -23.64
CA ALA A 3 27.88 -21.55 -22.36
C ALA A 3 28.83 -22.01 -21.25
N VAL A 4 28.71 -21.45 -20.04
CA VAL A 4 29.47 -21.90 -18.86
C VAL A 4 28.52 -22.19 -17.69
N LYS A 5 28.76 -23.36 -17.11
CA LYS A 5 27.98 -24.09 -16.10
C LYS A 5 28.11 -23.50 -14.68
N ARG A 6 27.06 -23.75 -13.91
CA ARG A 6 26.90 -23.68 -12.45
C ARG A 6 28.06 -24.32 -11.69
N GLU A 7 28.59 -23.63 -10.69
CA GLU A 7 29.36 -24.24 -9.60
C GLU A 7 28.75 -23.88 -8.24
N LYS A 8 28.74 -24.89 -7.37
CA LYS A 8 28.32 -24.88 -5.97
C LYS A 8 29.56 -25.21 -5.17
N SER A 9 29.88 -24.44 -4.13
CA SER A 9 30.83 -24.85 -3.11
C SER A 9 30.25 -24.59 -1.71
N SER A 10 30.32 -25.66 -0.92
CA SER A 10 30.03 -25.80 0.51
C SER A 10 31.32 -25.59 1.29
N ASP A 11 31.24 -25.07 2.52
CA ASP A 11 32.15 -25.30 3.66
C ASP A 11 31.49 -24.60 4.87
N ASP A 12 30.74 -25.25 5.77
CA ASP A 12 31.09 -26.22 6.83
C ASP A 12 32.05 -25.65 7.89
N SER A 13 31.51 -25.36 9.09
CA SER A 13 32.23 -25.45 10.36
C SER A 13 31.22 -25.33 11.52
N ASP A 14 30.83 -26.51 12.00
CA ASP A 14 30.29 -26.81 13.33
C ASP A 14 31.12 -26.17 14.45
N ILE A 15 30.51 -25.33 15.30
CA ILE A 15 31.03 -25.03 16.65
C ILE A 15 29.86 -24.88 17.62
N ASP A 16 29.57 -25.93 18.38
CA ASP A 16 28.82 -25.91 19.63
C ASP A 16 29.80 -26.13 20.80
N PRO A 17 29.84 -25.24 21.80
CA PRO A 17 29.92 -25.76 23.16
C PRO A 17 29.06 -24.96 24.15
N LYS A 18 27.99 -25.62 24.59
CA LYS A 18 27.48 -25.73 25.97
C LYS A 18 28.25 -24.92 27.04
N ILE A 19 27.67 -23.81 27.52
CA ILE A 19 28.04 -23.18 28.80
C ILE A 19 26.78 -22.91 29.65
N LEU A 20 26.93 -23.31 30.91
CA LEU A 20 26.03 -23.31 32.06
C LEU A 20 25.42 -21.94 32.45
N SER A 21 24.14 -22.00 32.84
CA SER A 21 23.53 -21.37 34.04
C SER A 21 23.47 -19.84 34.21
N THR A 22 22.24 -19.28 34.23
CA THR A 22 21.59 -18.44 35.30
C THR A 22 20.41 -17.62 34.71
N PRO A 23 19.63 -16.90 35.53
CA PRO A 23 18.38 -17.30 36.18
C PRO A 23 17.13 -16.98 35.34
N LYS A 24 16.02 -17.69 35.64
CA LYS A 24 14.67 -17.48 35.09
C LYS A 24 14.22 -16.02 35.26
N LYS A 25 14.46 -15.17 34.26
CA LYS A 25 13.78 -13.89 34.12
C LYS A 25 12.44 -14.17 33.47
N ALA A 26 11.37 -14.07 34.26
CA ALA A 26 9.99 -14.12 33.79
C ALA A 26 9.82 -13.09 32.66
N LYS A 27 9.96 -13.54 31.42
CA LYS A 27 9.71 -12.71 30.25
C LYS A 27 8.20 -12.63 30.16
N SER A 28 7.70 -11.50 30.65
CA SER A 28 6.35 -11.00 30.45
C SER A 28 5.78 -11.54 29.16
N LYS A 29 4.61 -12.17 29.27
CA LYS A 29 3.74 -12.52 28.14
C LYS A 29 3.64 -11.26 27.28
N SER A 30 4.50 -11.14 26.27
CA SER A 30 4.28 -10.22 25.19
C SER A 30 3.01 -10.75 24.60
N THR A 31 1.89 -10.10 24.91
CA THR A 31 0.74 -10.05 24.03
C THR A 31 1.33 -9.69 22.69
N GLN A 32 1.70 -10.71 21.91
CA GLN A 32 1.80 -10.60 20.48
C GLN A 32 0.44 -10.06 20.14
N SER A 33 0.37 -8.75 19.88
CA SER A 33 -0.76 -8.15 19.21
C SER A 33 -0.92 -9.01 17.98
N SER A 34 -1.91 -9.91 18.05
CA SER A 34 -2.32 -10.73 16.92
C SER A 34 -2.37 -9.77 15.73
N PRO A 35 -1.74 -10.07 14.58
CA PRO A 35 -1.78 -9.16 13.45
C PRO A 35 -3.26 -8.92 13.21
N GLU A 36 -3.70 -7.69 13.50
CA GLU A 36 -5.09 -7.28 13.42
C GLU A 36 -5.58 -7.78 12.07
N GLY A 37 -6.44 -8.81 12.09
CA GLY A 37 -6.84 -9.53 10.89
C GLY A 37 -7.28 -8.50 9.86
N LYS A 38 -6.84 -8.66 8.60
CA LYS A 38 -7.10 -7.72 7.49
C LYS A 38 -8.48 -7.10 7.65
N ARG A 39 -8.54 -5.85 8.10
CA ARG A 39 -9.81 -5.16 8.33
C ARG A 39 -10.50 -5.07 6.98
N MET A 40 -11.65 -5.72 6.87
CA MET A 40 -12.46 -5.64 5.66
C MET A 40 -13.02 -4.24 5.57
N TRP A 41 -12.96 -3.65 4.39
CA TRP A 41 -13.57 -2.34 4.14
C TRP A 41 -15.07 -2.45 4.41
N THR A 42 -15.56 -1.58 5.29
CA THR A 42 -16.99 -1.42 5.52
C THR A 42 -17.59 -0.44 4.53
N GLU A 43 -18.88 -0.59 4.21
CA GLU A 43 -19.60 0.32 3.31
C GLU A 43 -19.54 1.78 3.79
N GLU A 44 -19.51 1.99 5.12
CA GLU A 44 -19.35 3.32 5.72
C GLU A 44 -17.97 3.92 5.48
N GLU A 45 -16.92 3.11 5.54
CA GLU A 45 -15.54 3.54 5.25
C GLU A 45 -15.38 3.87 3.77
N ASP A 46 -15.94 3.05 2.88
CA ASP A 46 -15.94 3.30 1.44
C ASP A 46 -16.67 4.62 1.11
N ALA A 47 -17.83 4.86 1.72
CA ALA A 47 -18.57 6.11 1.53
C ALA A 47 -17.76 7.34 2.00
N ARG A 48 -17.09 7.24 3.16
CA ARG A 48 -16.22 8.32 3.67
C ARG A 48 -15.00 8.52 2.79
N PHE A 49 -14.42 7.45 2.29
CA PHE A 49 -13.24 7.48 1.43
C PHE A 49 -13.56 8.15 0.08
N ILE A 50 -14.67 7.75 -0.56
CA ILE A 50 -15.15 8.38 -1.79
C ILE A 50 -15.44 9.87 -1.57
N ALA A 51 -16.08 10.23 -0.46
CA ALA A 51 -16.36 11.63 -0.14
C ALA A 51 -15.08 12.47 0.06
N ALA A 52 -14.04 11.88 0.65
CA ALA A 52 -12.74 12.55 0.82
C ALA A 52 -12.05 12.78 -0.54
N ILE A 53 -12.07 11.79 -1.43
CA ILE A 53 -11.52 11.90 -2.78
C ILE A 53 -12.28 12.96 -3.58
N ASP A 54 -13.61 12.98 -3.52
CA ASP A 54 -14.41 13.97 -4.24
C ASP A 54 -14.10 15.42 -3.80
N LYS A 55 -13.87 15.65 -2.51
CA LYS A 55 -13.41 16.94 -1.99
C LYS A 55 -12.04 17.33 -2.55
N LEU A 56 -11.08 16.40 -2.50
CA LEU A 56 -9.72 16.62 -3.00
C LEU A 56 -9.73 16.95 -4.50
N VAL A 57 -10.53 16.23 -5.28
CA VAL A 57 -10.62 16.45 -6.72
C VAL A 57 -11.22 17.81 -7.05
N LYS A 58 -12.26 18.24 -6.31
CA LYS A 58 -12.89 19.55 -6.53
C LYS A 58 -11.95 20.72 -6.24
N SER A 59 -11.06 20.61 -5.26
CA SER A 59 -10.15 21.69 -4.85
C SER A 59 -8.78 21.65 -5.53
N HIS A 60 -8.19 20.46 -5.71
CA HIS A 60 -6.78 20.33 -6.13
C HIS A 60 -6.59 19.79 -7.55
N LEU A 61 -7.50 18.97 -8.09
CA LEU A 61 -7.25 18.31 -9.39
C LEU A 61 -7.02 19.30 -10.52
N TRP A 62 -7.78 20.40 -10.57
CA TRP A 62 -7.56 21.43 -11.58
C TRP A 62 -6.18 22.07 -11.48
N ASN A 63 -5.68 22.31 -10.26
CA ASN A 63 -4.39 22.95 -10.07
C ASN A 63 -3.22 22.08 -10.54
N GLU A 64 -3.36 20.76 -10.43
CA GLU A 64 -2.37 19.79 -10.92
C GLU A 64 -2.43 19.62 -12.44
N VAL A 65 -3.64 19.70 -13.02
CA VAL A 65 -3.90 19.30 -14.41
C VAL A 65 -3.90 20.47 -15.39
N LYS A 66 -3.97 21.72 -14.91
CA LYS A 66 -3.99 22.92 -15.76
C LYS A 66 -2.75 23.07 -16.65
N ASP A 67 -1.60 22.57 -16.20
CA ASP A 67 -0.32 22.69 -16.92
C ASP A 67 -0.10 21.53 -17.90
N ASP A 68 -1.00 20.55 -17.92
CA ASP A 68 -0.97 19.45 -18.87
C ASP A 68 -1.45 19.93 -20.27
N PRO A 69 -0.67 19.67 -21.34
CA PRO A 69 -0.98 20.18 -22.68
C PRO A 69 -2.26 19.59 -23.28
N ILE A 70 -2.75 18.46 -22.77
CA ILE A 70 -3.94 17.77 -23.27
C ILE A 70 -5.13 18.05 -22.36
N LEU A 71 -4.96 17.88 -21.05
CA LEU A 71 -6.07 18.03 -20.11
C LEU A 71 -6.38 19.51 -19.81
N GLY A 72 -5.38 20.39 -19.84
CA GLY A 72 -5.57 21.84 -19.68
C GLY A 72 -6.50 22.44 -20.73
N GLN A 73 -6.51 21.90 -21.95
CA GLN A 73 -7.40 22.34 -23.04
C GLN A 73 -8.90 22.11 -22.74
N ARG A 74 -9.22 21.11 -21.90
CA ARG A 74 -10.61 20.83 -21.49
C ARG A 74 -11.14 21.85 -20.47
N GLY A 75 -10.23 22.55 -19.79
CA GLY A 75 -10.54 23.48 -18.73
C GLY A 75 -11.08 22.83 -17.46
N ASN A 76 -11.10 23.62 -16.38
CA ASN A 76 -11.63 23.23 -15.07
C ASN A 76 -13.04 22.58 -15.13
N PRO A 77 -14.05 23.14 -15.83
CA PRO A 77 -15.38 22.53 -15.86
C PRO A 77 -15.38 21.18 -16.57
N GLY A 78 -14.59 21.00 -17.63
CA GLY A 78 -14.48 19.73 -18.35
C GLY A 78 -13.86 18.63 -17.51
N ILE A 79 -12.80 18.94 -16.77
CA ILE A 79 -12.12 17.99 -15.87
C ILE A 79 -13.05 17.55 -14.73
N ARG A 80 -13.77 18.50 -14.10
CA ARG A 80 -14.74 18.18 -13.04
C ARG A 80 -15.90 17.33 -13.56
N ALA A 81 -16.46 17.66 -14.72
CA ALA A 81 -17.52 16.87 -15.34
C ALA A 81 -17.06 15.44 -15.67
N HIS A 82 -15.82 15.30 -16.15
CA HIS A 82 -15.24 14.00 -16.45
C HIS A 82 -15.03 13.15 -15.19
N TRP A 83 -14.57 13.74 -14.09
CA TRP A 83 -14.47 13.07 -12.78
C TRP A 83 -15.84 12.56 -12.30
N ILE A 84 -16.88 13.39 -12.35
CA ILE A 84 -18.24 12.98 -11.95
C ILE A 84 -18.74 11.80 -12.80
N ALA A 85 -18.46 11.82 -14.11
CA ALA A 85 -18.79 10.72 -15.00
C ALA A 85 -18.02 9.42 -14.64
N MET A 86 -16.74 9.53 -14.26
CA MET A 86 -15.96 8.39 -13.77
C MET A 86 -16.54 7.81 -12.48
N CYS A 87 -16.88 8.66 -11.49
CA CYS A 87 -17.48 8.19 -10.24
C CYS A 87 -18.80 7.46 -10.48
N LYS A 88 -19.66 7.98 -11.38
CA LYS A 88 -20.89 7.30 -11.78
C LYS A 88 -20.63 5.95 -12.45
N LYS A 89 -19.61 5.86 -13.31
CA LYS A 89 -19.22 4.60 -13.96
C LYS A 89 -18.70 3.57 -12.96
N LEU A 90 -17.97 4.01 -11.92
CA LEU A 90 -17.44 3.13 -10.87
C LEU A 90 -18.50 2.73 -9.84
N GLY A 91 -19.52 3.58 -9.63
CA GLY A 91 -20.62 3.34 -8.70
C GLY A 91 -21.87 2.64 -9.28
N ASN A 92 -21.93 2.39 -10.59
CA ASN A 92 -23.05 1.68 -11.20
C ASN A 92 -22.88 0.15 -11.08
N LYS A 93 -23.46 -0.40 -10.01
CA LYS A 93 -24.22 -1.65 -10.07
C LYS A 93 -25.71 -1.32 -10.07
#